data_AF-A0A7J5EUJ6-F1
#
_entry.id   AF-A0A7J5EUJ6-F1
#
_cell.length_a   1.000
_cell.length_b   1.000
_cell.length_c   1.000
_cell.angle_alpha   90.00
_cell.angle_beta   90.00
_cell.angle_gamma   90.00
#
_symmetry.space_group_name_H-M   'P 1'
#
loop_
_entity.id
_entity.type
_entity.pdbx_description
1 polymer ?
#
loop_
_entity_poly.entity_id
_entity_poly.type
_entity_poly.pdbx_seq_one_letter_code
_entity_poly.pdbx_strand_id
1 'polypeptide(L)'
;TGTATRAFSVDTVAPTATITSGPTGPTNDTTPTFGFTTAGSPATITCSVGAQSGACTTTYTPTALGNGSFTFTVTVTDAAGNTGTATRAFSVDTVAPTATITSGPTGPTSDNTPTFGFTTAGSPTTIVCSVGAQSGGCSTSFTPTALGDGSYTFTVTVTDAAGNIGTATRAFSVDTMAPTVSISTGPSGPTNDSTPTFTFTVGGSPTTRTCSVGSQSGACTTSYTPATALTDGGYTFTVTVTDAAGNTGTATRSFSVDTVAPTANITSGPTGPTNDNTPTFGFTTAGSPTTITCSVGTQSGACTTTYTPPTALTDGSYTFTVTVTDAAGNTGTATRAFSVDRVAPTVSITGGPTGPTNDRTPTFTFTTGGSPTQTTCTVGTQSASCSGSFTAATLSDGSYTFRVTVTDAAGNSAFATRSFSVDTVGPTVSITGGPTQTVYSTTTTFRATASGHTVVECRNYPQGQPGGSYFPCTIPSFTYAVQFPVYPPNTIANWTFQMRVRDAAGNTASSYWNYSTGIII
;
A
#
# COMPACT_ATOMS: atom_id res chain seq x y z
N THR A 1 -13.30 -148.67 54.14
CA THR A 1 -12.62 -147.39 53.90
C THR A 1 -13.03 -146.87 52.54
N GLY A 2 -13.98 -145.93 52.49
CA GLY A 2 -14.41 -145.31 51.24
C GLY A 2 -14.18 -143.82 51.32
N THR A 3 -13.11 -143.33 50.70
CA THR A 3 -12.81 -141.91 50.58
C THR A 3 -13.69 -141.30 49.49
N ALA A 4 -14.63 -140.43 49.88
CA ALA A 4 -15.34 -139.58 48.93
C ALA A 4 -14.40 -138.46 48.48
N THR A 5 -13.99 -138.48 47.21
CA THR A 5 -13.27 -137.37 46.58
C THR A 5 -14.28 -136.36 46.05
N ARG A 6 -14.21 -135.12 46.52
CA ARG A 6 -14.88 -133.99 45.88
C ARG A 6 -13.93 -133.42 44.84
N ALA A 7 -14.35 -133.42 43.57
CA ALA A 7 -13.68 -132.64 42.54
C ALA A 7 -14.10 -131.18 42.69
N PHE A 8 -13.13 -130.27 42.81
CA PHE A 8 -13.33 -128.84 42.64
C PHE A 8 -12.40 -128.36 41.53
N SER A 9 -12.91 -127.53 40.64
CA SER A 9 -12.09 -126.79 39.69
C SER A 9 -11.65 -125.50 40.38
N VAL A 10 -10.34 -125.30 40.48
CA VAL A 10 -9.79 -124.00 40.89
C VAL A 10 -9.60 -123.18 39.64
N ASP A 11 -10.35 -122.09 39.53
CA ASP A 11 -10.08 -121.05 38.55
C ASP A 11 -9.19 -119.99 39.20
N THR A 12 -8.00 -119.81 38.67
CA THR A 12 -7.03 -118.81 39.14
C THR A 12 -6.76 -117.72 38.12
N VAL A 13 -7.44 -117.74 36.96
CA VAL A 13 -7.15 -116.82 35.85
C VAL A 13 -8.19 -115.72 35.83
N ALA A 14 -7.80 -114.52 36.24
CA ALA A 14 -8.70 -113.38 36.20
C ALA A 14 -9.13 -113.02 34.75
N PRO A 15 -10.39 -112.62 34.55
CA PRO A 15 -10.81 -111.99 33.30
C PRO A 15 -10.04 -110.67 33.12
N THR A 16 -9.92 -110.20 31.88
CA THR A 16 -9.20 -108.95 31.57
C THR A 16 -10.14 -107.91 30.97
N ALA A 17 -9.84 -106.65 31.22
CA ALA A 17 -10.50 -105.51 30.59
C ALA A 17 -9.46 -104.63 29.88
N THR A 18 -9.83 -104.00 28.77
CA THR A 18 -8.97 -103.05 28.05
C THR A 18 -9.80 -101.85 27.63
N ILE A 19 -9.37 -100.65 28.04
CA ILE A 19 -10.08 -99.40 27.73
C ILE A 19 -9.70 -98.95 26.32
N THR A 20 -10.67 -98.85 25.42
CA THR A 20 -10.46 -98.62 23.99
C THR A 20 -10.76 -97.18 23.55
N SER A 21 -11.51 -96.40 24.33
CA SER A 21 -11.80 -95.00 24.03
C SER A 21 -12.08 -94.17 25.29
N GLY A 22 -12.28 -92.87 25.11
CA GLY A 22 -12.44 -91.87 26.17
C GLY A 22 -11.22 -90.96 26.32
N PRO A 23 -11.33 -89.88 27.11
CA PRO A 23 -10.25 -88.91 27.29
C PRO A 23 -9.03 -89.55 27.96
N THR A 24 -7.85 -89.17 27.49
CA THR A 24 -6.55 -89.60 28.05
C THR A 24 -5.78 -88.45 28.71
N GLY A 25 -6.42 -87.29 28.86
CA GLY A 25 -5.86 -86.04 29.34
C GLY A 25 -6.97 -85.06 29.71
N PRO A 26 -6.68 -83.75 29.78
CA PRO A 26 -7.69 -82.73 30.03
C PRO A 26 -8.80 -82.76 28.98
N THR A 27 -10.04 -82.58 29.42
CA THR A 27 -11.21 -82.47 28.56
C THR A 27 -12.18 -81.44 29.12
N ASN A 28 -12.85 -80.71 28.24
CA ASN A 28 -13.97 -79.84 28.60
C ASN A 28 -15.34 -80.52 28.50
N ASP A 29 -15.36 -81.81 28.14
CA ASP A 29 -16.55 -82.64 28.22
C ASP A 29 -16.78 -83.05 29.68
N THR A 30 -17.90 -82.61 30.25
CA THR A 30 -18.29 -82.97 31.62
C THR A 30 -18.91 -84.37 31.71
N THR A 31 -19.20 -85.00 30.58
CA THR A 31 -19.83 -86.33 30.46
C THR A 31 -19.05 -87.26 29.51
N PRO A 32 -17.73 -87.45 29.72
CA PRO A 32 -16.92 -88.20 28.78
C PRO A 32 -17.36 -89.67 28.72
N THR A 33 -17.51 -90.20 27.51
CA THR A 33 -17.87 -91.60 27.31
C THR A 33 -16.62 -92.46 27.14
N PHE A 34 -16.53 -93.54 27.92
CA PHE A 34 -15.45 -94.51 27.87
C PHE A 34 -15.93 -95.82 27.25
N GLY A 35 -15.23 -96.30 26.22
CA GLY A 35 -15.42 -97.64 25.67
C GLY A 35 -14.36 -98.59 26.19
N PHE A 36 -14.72 -99.87 26.38
CA PHE A 36 -13.79 -100.92 26.77
C PHE A 36 -14.23 -102.29 26.24
N THR A 37 -13.28 -103.23 26.18
CA THR A 37 -13.50 -104.63 25.82
C THR A 37 -13.11 -105.55 26.97
N THR A 38 -13.73 -106.72 27.05
CA THR A 38 -13.45 -107.72 28.09
C THR A 38 -13.11 -109.08 27.48
N ALA A 39 -12.31 -109.88 28.19
CA ALA A 39 -11.97 -111.25 27.82
C ALA A 39 -11.95 -112.15 29.06
N GLY A 40 -12.07 -113.47 28.87
CA GLY A 40 -12.08 -114.44 29.98
C GLY A 40 -13.44 -114.64 30.67
N SER A 41 -14.55 -114.43 29.96
CA SER A 41 -15.92 -114.70 30.43
C SER A 41 -16.27 -114.12 31.81
N PRO A 42 -16.24 -112.78 31.97
CA PRO A 42 -16.60 -112.15 33.24
C PRO A 42 -18.07 -112.39 33.61
N ALA A 43 -18.34 -112.65 34.88
CA ALA A 43 -19.69 -112.78 35.45
C ALA A 43 -20.28 -111.41 35.82
N THR A 44 -19.46 -110.45 36.24
CA THR A 44 -19.88 -109.07 36.54
C THR A 44 -18.89 -108.06 35.99
N ILE A 45 -19.41 -106.90 35.57
CA ILE A 45 -18.63 -105.77 35.07
C ILE A 45 -19.12 -104.52 35.79
N THR A 46 -18.23 -103.86 36.53
CA THR A 46 -18.52 -102.63 37.27
C THR A 46 -17.61 -101.52 36.78
N CYS A 47 -18.19 -100.37 36.50
CA CYS A 47 -17.47 -99.17 36.09
C CYS A 47 -17.60 -98.09 37.14
N SER A 48 -16.56 -97.28 37.31
CA SER A 48 -16.60 -96.12 38.18
C SER A 48 -15.79 -94.95 37.64
N VAL A 49 -16.25 -93.74 37.97
CA VAL A 49 -15.56 -92.47 37.78
C VAL A 49 -15.82 -91.61 39.01
N GLY A 50 -14.77 -91.28 39.76
CA GLY A 50 -14.91 -90.57 41.03
C GLY A 50 -15.79 -91.36 42.03
N ALA A 51 -16.81 -90.71 42.59
CA ALA A 51 -17.76 -91.35 43.50
C ALA A 51 -18.90 -92.12 42.78
N GLN A 52 -19.00 -92.00 41.45
CA GLN A 52 -20.04 -92.65 40.67
C GLN A 52 -19.60 -94.08 40.34
N SER A 53 -20.43 -95.08 40.64
CA SER A 53 -20.18 -96.48 40.30
C SER A 53 -21.47 -97.21 39.91
N GLY A 54 -21.37 -98.21 39.04
CA GLY A 54 -22.52 -99.00 38.61
C GLY A 54 -22.16 -100.11 37.63
N ALA A 55 -23.13 -100.98 37.35
CA ALA A 55 -22.99 -101.99 36.31
C ALA A 55 -22.83 -101.34 34.93
N CYS A 56 -21.96 -101.88 34.09
CA CYS A 56 -21.69 -101.37 32.75
C CYS A 56 -21.46 -102.52 31.76
N THR A 57 -21.48 -102.23 30.47
CA THR A 57 -21.35 -103.24 29.41
C THR A 57 -20.11 -103.02 28.56
N THR A 58 -20.22 -102.42 27.38
CA THR A 58 -19.08 -102.09 26.49
C THR A 58 -18.70 -100.62 26.57
N THR A 59 -19.56 -99.81 27.20
CA THR A 59 -19.37 -98.37 27.38
C THR A 59 -19.82 -97.93 28.77
N TYR A 60 -19.26 -96.82 29.24
CA TYR A 60 -19.68 -96.15 30.45
C TYR A 60 -19.60 -94.63 30.26
N THR A 61 -20.69 -93.94 30.59
CA THR A 61 -20.78 -92.48 30.59
C THR A 61 -21.22 -92.07 32.01
N PRO A 62 -20.38 -91.33 32.76
CA PRO A 62 -20.77 -90.82 34.06
C PRO A 62 -21.81 -89.70 33.88
N THR A 63 -22.56 -89.42 34.95
CA THR A 63 -23.27 -88.13 35.04
C THR A 63 -22.27 -86.98 35.13
N ALA A 64 -22.72 -85.77 34.82
CA ALA A 64 -21.88 -84.58 34.70
C ALA A 64 -20.89 -84.44 35.88
N LEU A 65 -19.62 -84.31 35.53
CA LEU A 65 -18.50 -84.13 36.44
C LEU A 65 -18.19 -82.65 36.61
N GLY A 66 -17.80 -82.25 37.82
CA GLY A 66 -17.19 -80.94 38.06
C GLY A 66 -15.73 -80.91 37.61
N ASN A 67 -15.11 -79.73 37.67
CA ASN A 67 -13.68 -79.61 37.33
C ASN A 67 -12.82 -80.38 38.34
N GLY A 68 -11.77 -81.05 37.83
CA GLY A 68 -10.84 -81.82 38.65
C GLY A 68 -10.30 -83.05 37.95
N SER A 69 -9.46 -83.79 38.66
CA SER A 69 -8.86 -85.04 38.17
C SER A 69 -9.73 -86.24 38.52
N PHE A 70 -9.90 -87.14 37.55
CA PHE A 70 -10.70 -88.35 37.69
C PHE A 70 -9.96 -89.56 37.11
N THR A 71 -10.34 -90.74 37.59
CA THR A 71 -9.87 -92.02 37.05
C THR A 71 -11.08 -92.85 36.68
N PHE A 72 -11.22 -93.18 35.40
CA PHE A 72 -12.15 -94.22 34.96
C PHE A 72 -11.55 -95.58 35.33
N THR A 73 -12.33 -96.40 36.03
CA THR A 73 -11.96 -97.77 36.40
C THR A 73 -13.03 -98.71 35.89
N VAL A 74 -12.61 -99.78 35.21
CA VAL A 74 -13.46 -100.93 34.91
C VAL A 74 -12.91 -102.15 35.62
N THR A 75 -13.77 -102.79 36.41
CA THR A 75 -13.47 -104.02 37.14
C THR A 75 -14.33 -105.14 36.58
N VAL A 76 -13.68 -106.20 36.14
CA VAL A 76 -14.32 -107.43 35.66
C VAL A 76 -14.06 -108.54 36.67
N THR A 77 -15.10 -109.30 37.01
CA THR A 77 -15.02 -110.41 37.97
C THR A 77 -15.64 -111.64 37.35
N ASP A 78 -14.95 -112.78 37.34
CA ASP A 78 -15.49 -114.06 36.85
C ASP A 78 -16.41 -114.74 37.89
N ALA A 79 -16.91 -115.94 37.57
CA ALA A 79 -17.78 -116.69 38.46
C ALA A 79 -17.06 -117.28 39.69
N ALA A 80 -15.74 -117.45 39.63
CA ALA A 80 -14.90 -117.92 40.73
C ALA A 80 -14.45 -116.79 41.67
N GLY A 81 -14.67 -115.53 41.28
CA GLY A 81 -14.35 -114.34 42.03
C GLY A 81 -12.98 -113.72 41.69
N ASN A 82 -12.28 -114.21 40.66
CA ASN A 82 -11.03 -113.57 40.23
C ASN A 82 -11.36 -112.24 39.56
N THR A 83 -10.55 -111.21 39.83
CA THR A 83 -10.80 -109.85 39.35
C THR A 83 -9.68 -109.33 38.45
N GLY A 84 -10.06 -108.67 37.37
CA GLY A 84 -9.16 -107.88 36.53
C GLY A 84 -9.61 -106.42 36.52
N THR A 85 -8.64 -105.51 36.47
CA THR A 85 -8.89 -104.07 36.49
C THR A 85 -8.13 -103.37 35.38
N ALA A 86 -8.78 -102.37 34.76
CA ALA A 86 -8.13 -101.42 33.89
C ALA A 86 -8.54 -100.00 34.29
N THR A 87 -7.58 -99.08 34.26
CA THR A 87 -7.79 -97.69 34.66
C THR A 87 -7.32 -96.71 33.59
N ARG A 88 -7.96 -95.54 33.52
CA ARG A 88 -7.56 -94.42 32.67
C ARG A 88 -7.76 -93.12 33.43
N ALA A 89 -6.67 -92.37 33.62
CA ALA A 89 -6.71 -91.04 34.23
C ALA A 89 -7.10 -89.98 33.19
N PHE A 90 -7.86 -88.98 33.64
CA PHE A 90 -8.24 -87.79 32.87
C PHE A 90 -8.53 -86.63 33.83
N SER A 91 -8.73 -85.43 33.30
CA SER A 91 -9.24 -84.30 34.10
C SER A 91 -10.34 -83.58 33.34
N VAL A 92 -11.36 -83.12 34.06
CA VAL A 92 -12.37 -82.22 33.53
C VAL A 92 -11.95 -80.81 33.85
N ASP A 93 -11.90 -79.96 32.83
CA ASP A 93 -11.69 -78.54 32.97
C ASP A 93 -12.59 -77.80 31.98
N THR A 94 -13.48 -76.98 32.51
CA THR A 94 -14.46 -76.18 31.76
C THR A 94 -14.15 -74.68 31.83
N VAL A 95 -13.05 -74.29 32.49
CA VAL A 95 -12.69 -72.88 32.68
C VAL A 95 -11.82 -72.41 31.52
N ALA A 96 -12.36 -71.52 30.69
CA ALA A 96 -11.57 -70.91 29.63
C ALA A 96 -10.40 -70.07 30.17
N PRO A 97 -9.22 -70.13 29.52
CA PRO A 97 -8.18 -69.15 29.77
C PRO A 97 -8.68 -67.75 29.36
N THR A 98 -8.05 -66.70 29.89
CA THR A 98 -8.41 -65.31 29.57
C THR A 98 -7.27 -64.58 28.92
N ALA A 99 -7.59 -63.60 28.06
CA ALA A 99 -6.64 -62.67 27.47
C ALA A 99 -7.09 -61.22 27.75
N THR A 100 -6.15 -60.30 27.90
CA THR A 100 -6.44 -58.88 28.11
C THR A 100 -5.49 -58.03 27.27
N ILE A 101 -6.03 -57.19 26.38
CA ILE A 101 -5.23 -56.33 25.50
C ILE A 101 -4.78 -55.09 26.27
N THR A 102 -3.48 -54.87 26.38
CA THR A 102 -2.87 -53.82 27.22
C THR A 102 -2.36 -52.61 26.45
N SER A 103 -2.09 -52.74 25.14
CA SER A 103 -1.64 -51.63 24.30
C SER A 103 -2.10 -51.77 22.85
N GLY A 104 -1.83 -50.73 22.05
CA GLY A 104 -2.26 -50.60 20.66
C GLY A 104 -3.33 -49.51 20.49
N PRO A 105 -3.63 -49.13 19.23
CA PRO A 105 -4.61 -48.09 18.94
C PRO A 105 -6.02 -48.50 19.39
N THR A 106 -6.78 -47.52 19.89
CA THR A 106 -8.19 -47.65 20.27
C THR A 106 -9.14 -46.91 19.31
N GLY A 107 -8.59 -46.30 18.26
CA GLY A 107 -9.28 -45.42 17.33
C GLY A 107 -8.49 -45.27 16.03
N PRO A 108 -8.72 -44.20 15.26
CA PRO A 108 -7.94 -43.91 14.07
C PRO A 108 -6.46 -43.75 14.38
N THR A 109 -5.60 -44.28 13.50
CA THR A 109 -4.15 -44.17 13.60
C THR A 109 -3.53 -43.98 12.21
N SER A 110 -2.52 -43.12 12.13
CA SER A 110 -1.67 -42.97 10.95
C SER A 110 -0.55 -44.00 10.86
N ASP A 111 -0.31 -44.75 11.94
CA ASP A 111 0.55 -45.92 11.93
C ASP A 111 -0.18 -47.10 11.28
N ASN A 112 0.31 -47.54 10.12
CA ASN A 112 -0.21 -48.69 9.38
C ASN A 112 0.41 -50.03 9.82
N THR A 113 1.29 -50.03 10.81
CA THR A 113 1.90 -51.22 11.44
C THR A 113 1.73 -51.21 12.96
N PRO A 114 0.50 -51.01 13.49
CA PRO A 114 0.31 -50.82 14.91
C PRO A 114 0.68 -52.07 15.70
N THR A 115 1.44 -51.90 16.79
CA THR A 115 1.80 -53.00 17.68
C THR A 115 0.80 -53.12 18.82
N PHE A 116 0.28 -54.33 19.03
CA PHE A 116 -0.64 -54.66 20.11
C PHE A 116 0.08 -55.49 21.18
N GLY A 117 -0.04 -55.08 22.43
CA GLY A 117 0.39 -55.84 23.59
C GLY A 117 -0.80 -56.47 24.30
N PHE A 118 -0.61 -57.64 24.92
CA PHE A 118 -1.64 -58.32 25.70
C PHE A 118 -1.03 -59.22 26.78
N THR A 119 -1.84 -59.60 27.75
CA THR A 119 -1.52 -60.58 28.79
C THR A 119 -2.52 -61.74 28.76
N THR A 120 -2.11 -62.89 29.30
CA THR A 120 -2.95 -64.10 29.37
C THR A 120 -2.94 -64.71 30.77
N ALA A 121 -4.05 -65.33 31.17
CA ALA A 121 -4.17 -66.11 32.41
C ALA A 121 -4.92 -67.43 32.17
N GLY A 122 -4.84 -68.37 33.11
CA GLY A 122 -5.49 -69.69 32.98
C GLY A 122 -4.70 -70.71 32.15
N SER A 123 -3.37 -70.56 32.07
CA SER A 123 -2.45 -71.53 31.44
C SER A 123 -2.85 -72.00 30.03
N PRO A 124 -3.01 -71.07 29.06
CA PRO A 124 -3.29 -71.45 27.69
C PRO A 124 -2.13 -72.26 27.08
N THR A 125 -2.47 -73.22 26.22
CA THR A 125 -1.52 -74.03 25.45
C THR A 125 -1.30 -73.47 24.05
N THR A 126 -2.29 -72.75 23.49
CA THR A 126 -2.18 -72.08 22.20
C THR A 126 -2.66 -70.64 22.29
N ILE A 127 -1.95 -69.75 21.61
CA ILE A 127 -2.28 -68.33 21.50
C ILE A 127 -2.19 -67.95 20.03
N VAL A 128 -3.31 -67.46 19.48
CA VAL A 128 -3.41 -67.03 18.08
C VAL A 128 -3.86 -65.57 18.05
N CYS A 129 -3.14 -64.76 17.32
CA CYS A 129 -3.44 -63.36 17.09
C CYS A 129 -3.87 -63.14 15.65
N SER A 130 -4.81 -62.24 15.44
CA SER A 130 -5.22 -61.85 14.09
C SER A 130 -5.59 -60.37 13.97
N VAL A 131 -5.33 -59.82 12.78
CA VAL A 131 -5.74 -58.50 12.32
C VAL A 131 -6.07 -58.59 10.83
N GLY A 132 -7.32 -58.33 10.46
CA GLY A 132 -7.76 -58.49 9.07
C GLY A 132 -7.57 -59.94 8.58
N ALA A 133 -6.90 -60.11 7.44
CA ALA A 133 -6.57 -61.43 6.89
C ALA A 133 -5.31 -62.06 7.51
N GLN A 134 -4.57 -61.32 8.34
CA GLN A 134 -3.32 -61.80 8.94
C GLN A 134 -3.65 -62.56 10.23
N SER A 135 -3.18 -63.80 10.35
CA SER A 135 -3.38 -64.66 11.52
C SER A 135 -2.14 -65.52 11.76
N GLY A 136 -1.74 -65.70 13.02
CA GLY A 136 -0.58 -66.51 13.38
C GLY A 136 -0.42 -66.71 14.88
N GLY A 137 0.50 -67.60 15.25
CA GLY A 137 0.90 -67.78 16.64
C GLY A 137 1.57 -66.51 17.20
N CYS A 138 1.23 -66.14 18.42
CA CYS A 138 1.77 -64.96 19.08
C CYS A 138 2.04 -65.23 20.57
N SER A 139 2.72 -64.30 21.25
CA SER A 139 3.10 -64.46 22.66
C SER A 139 2.52 -63.36 23.55
N THR A 140 3.22 -62.27 23.76
CA THR A 140 2.76 -61.10 24.55
C THR A 140 2.49 -59.87 23.69
N SER A 141 2.85 -59.95 22.40
CA SER A 141 2.63 -58.89 21.44
C SER A 141 2.37 -59.44 20.04
N PHE A 142 1.74 -58.61 19.21
CA PHE A 142 1.51 -58.87 17.80
C PHE A 142 1.61 -57.56 17.02
N THR A 143 2.40 -57.58 15.94
CA THR A 143 2.53 -56.48 14.99
C THR A 143 2.16 -57.05 13.62
N PRO A 144 1.08 -56.58 12.97
CA PRO A 144 0.76 -56.98 11.62
C PRO A 144 1.78 -56.39 10.64
N THR A 145 1.91 -57.01 9.48
CA THR A 145 2.47 -56.32 8.32
C THR A 145 1.58 -55.14 7.92
N ALA A 146 2.14 -54.20 7.15
CA ALA A 146 1.48 -52.97 6.76
C ALA A 146 0.03 -53.19 6.30
N LEU A 147 -0.88 -52.47 6.94
CA LEU A 147 -2.30 -52.47 6.65
C LEU A 147 -2.61 -51.34 5.66
N GLY A 148 -3.63 -51.54 4.84
CA GLY A 148 -4.21 -50.44 4.06
C GLY A 148 -5.12 -49.58 4.93
N ASP A 149 -5.61 -48.46 4.38
CA ASP A 149 -6.61 -47.66 5.07
C ASP A 149 -7.91 -48.46 5.21
N GLY A 150 -8.51 -48.40 6.40
CA GLY A 150 -9.73 -49.14 6.71
C GLY A 150 -9.94 -49.46 8.18
N SER A 151 -11.06 -50.11 8.49
CA SER A 151 -11.37 -50.56 9.84
C SER A 151 -10.89 -51.98 10.08
N TYR A 152 -10.30 -52.20 11.25
CA TYR A 152 -9.72 -53.48 11.66
C TYR A 152 -10.12 -53.83 13.09
N THR A 153 -10.04 -55.12 13.42
CA THR A 153 -10.18 -55.61 14.78
C THR A 153 -8.98 -56.50 15.07
N PHE A 154 -8.21 -56.14 16.09
CA PHE A 154 -7.22 -57.04 16.68
C PHE A 154 -7.94 -58.06 17.56
N THR A 155 -7.67 -59.34 17.34
CA THR A 155 -8.22 -60.44 18.13
C THR A 155 -7.07 -61.29 18.67
N VAL A 156 -7.11 -61.59 19.96
CA VAL A 156 -6.28 -62.63 20.58
C VAL A 156 -7.18 -63.74 21.07
N THR A 157 -6.90 -64.97 20.61
CA THR A 157 -7.60 -66.20 20.98
C THR A 157 -6.64 -67.08 21.76
N VAL A 158 -7.06 -67.50 22.94
CA VAL A 158 -6.29 -68.39 23.83
C VAL A 158 -7.06 -69.69 24.02
N THR A 159 -6.40 -70.83 23.85
CA THR A 159 -6.99 -72.16 24.11
C THR A 159 -6.14 -72.90 25.11
N ASP A 160 -6.75 -73.54 26.10
CA ASP A 160 -6.05 -74.38 27.09
C ASP A 160 -5.88 -75.84 26.62
N ALA A 161 -5.38 -76.70 27.50
CA ALA A 161 -5.17 -78.12 27.19
C ALA A 161 -6.47 -78.93 27.08
N ALA A 162 -7.56 -78.48 27.71
CA ALA A 162 -8.87 -79.13 27.69
C ALA A 162 -9.72 -78.72 26.48
N GLY A 163 -9.27 -77.69 25.74
CA GLY A 163 -9.95 -77.16 24.57
C GLY A 163 -10.89 -76.00 24.89
N ASN A 164 -10.84 -75.42 26.09
CA ASN A 164 -11.61 -74.21 26.39
C ASN A 164 -10.98 -73.00 25.71
N ILE A 165 -11.81 -72.13 25.15
CA ILE A 165 -11.39 -70.98 24.34
C ILE A 165 -11.79 -69.69 25.04
N GLY A 166 -10.82 -68.79 25.18
CA GLY A 166 -11.03 -67.38 25.56
C GLY A 166 -10.62 -66.43 24.44
N THR A 167 -11.29 -65.28 24.36
CA THR A 167 -11.03 -64.28 23.32
C THR A 167 -11.04 -62.87 23.89
N ALA A 168 -10.14 -62.01 23.41
CA ALA A 168 -10.22 -60.57 23.60
C ALA A 168 -10.05 -59.84 22.26
N THR A 169 -10.79 -58.75 22.08
CA THR A 169 -10.79 -57.96 20.83
C THR A 169 -10.61 -56.47 21.08
N ARG A 170 -10.03 -55.76 20.10
CA ARG A 170 -9.89 -54.29 20.09
C ARG A 170 -10.08 -53.76 18.68
N ALA A 171 -11.08 -52.90 18.49
CA ALA A 171 -11.32 -52.24 17.22
C ALA A 171 -10.42 -51.01 17.04
N PHE A 172 -9.99 -50.76 15.80
CA PHE A 172 -9.22 -49.58 15.39
C PHE A 172 -9.42 -49.32 13.88
N SER A 173 -8.92 -48.19 13.39
CA SER A 173 -8.83 -47.95 11.94
C SER A 173 -7.48 -47.37 11.56
N VAL A 174 -6.99 -47.77 10.39
CA VAL A 174 -5.81 -47.17 9.77
C VAL A 174 -6.30 -46.12 8.79
N ASP A 175 -5.73 -44.93 8.89
CA ASP A 175 -5.91 -43.85 7.92
C ASP A 175 -4.57 -43.14 7.77
N THR A 176 -3.95 -43.31 6.62
CA THR A 176 -2.64 -42.74 6.28
C THR A 176 -2.75 -41.49 5.40
N MET A 177 -3.97 -41.06 5.07
CA MET A 177 -4.19 -40.01 4.09
C MET A 177 -4.40 -38.65 4.75
N ALA A 178 -3.41 -37.78 4.58
CA ALA A 178 -3.50 -36.42 5.09
C ALA A 178 -4.65 -35.61 4.45
N PRO A 179 -5.36 -34.79 5.24
CA PRO A 179 -6.27 -33.78 4.69
C PRO A 179 -5.50 -32.79 3.79
N THR A 180 -6.18 -32.25 2.78
CA THR A 180 -5.57 -31.29 1.85
C THR A 180 -6.03 -29.88 2.16
N VAL A 181 -5.18 -28.89 1.93
CA VAL A 181 -5.52 -27.48 2.13
C VAL A 181 -4.91 -26.61 1.03
N SER A 182 -5.65 -25.60 0.58
CA SER A 182 -5.20 -24.65 -0.45
C SER A 182 -5.68 -23.24 -0.13
N ILE A 183 -4.77 -22.26 -0.21
CA ILE A 183 -5.07 -20.85 0.10
C ILE A 183 -5.64 -20.18 -1.15
N SER A 184 -6.89 -19.74 -1.06
CA SER A 184 -7.66 -19.18 -2.17
C SER A 184 -7.40 -17.68 -2.36
N THR A 185 -7.46 -16.88 -1.29
CA THR A 185 -7.28 -15.42 -1.37
C THR A 185 -6.38 -14.89 -0.24
N GLY A 186 -6.04 -13.61 -0.36
CA GLY A 186 -5.10 -12.90 0.50
C GLY A 186 -3.89 -12.40 -0.29
N PRO A 187 -3.13 -11.44 0.26
CA PRO A 187 -1.97 -10.88 -0.42
C PRO A 187 -0.93 -11.96 -0.73
N SER A 188 -0.33 -11.87 -1.91
CA SER A 188 0.79 -12.73 -2.36
C SER A 188 2.04 -11.90 -2.72
N GLY A 189 2.09 -10.66 -2.23
CA GLY A 189 3.10 -9.65 -2.50
C GLY A 189 2.96 -8.49 -1.52
N PRO A 190 3.54 -7.31 -1.83
CA PRO A 190 3.37 -6.11 -1.01
C PRO A 190 1.90 -5.70 -0.87
N THR A 191 1.51 -5.29 0.32
CA THR A 191 0.17 -4.79 0.64
C THR A 191 0.27 -3.67 1.66
N ASN A 192 -0.59 -2.65 1.53
CA ASN A 192 -0.76 -1.59 2.51
C ASN A 192 -1.86 -1.90 3.56
N ASP A 193 -2.52 -3.05 3.43
CA ASP A 193 -3.39 -3.60 4.47
C ASP A 193 -2.55 -4.32 5.53
N SER A 194 -2.53 -3.77 6.74
CA SER A 194 -1.86 -4.37 7.92
C SER A 194 -2.70 -5.44 8.61
N THR A 195 -3.94 -5.67 8.19
CA THR A 195 -4.86 -6.69 8.69
C THR A 195 -5.44 -7.57 7.56
N PRO A 196 -4.60 -8.15 6.69
CA PRO A 196 -5.09 -8.84 5.51
C PRO A 196 -5.90 -10.09 5.88
N THR A 197 -6.99 -10.29 5.16
CA THR A 197 -7.83 -11.49 5.31
C THR A 197 -7.44 -12.55 4.29
N PHE A 198 -7.16 -13.75 4.78
CA PHE A 198 -6.89 -14.93 3.97
C PHE A 198 -8.10 -15.85 3.95
N THR A 199 -8.39 -16.45 2.81
CA THR A 199 -9.38 -17.53 2.71
C THR A 199 -8.73 -18.77 2.12
N PHE A 200 -9.24 -19.94 2.47
CA PHE A 200 -8.69 -21.22 2.05
C PHE A 200 -9.76 -22.29 2.00
N THR A 201 -9.51 -23.31 1.19
CA THR A 201 -10.35 -24.51 1.04
C THR A 201 -9.66 -25.71 1.66
N VAL A 202 -10.43 -26.59 2.27
CA VAL A 202 -9.95 -27.79 2.96
C VAL A 202 -10.67 -29.01 2.38
N GLY A 203 -9.91 -30.04 2.02
CA GLY A 203 -10.40 -31.35 1.59
C GLY A 203 -10.11 -32.42 2.64
N GLY A 204 -10.89 -33.49 2.63
CA GLY A 204 -10.86 -34.55 3.66
C GLY A 204 -11.67 -34.17 4.90
N SER A 205 -11.40 -34.86 6.01
CA SER A 205 -12.15 -34.72 7.27
C SER A 205 -11.24 -34.34 8.45
N PRO A 206 -10.60 -33.15 8.43
CA PRO A 206 -9.76 -32.73 9.54
C PRO A 206 -10.58 -32.49 10.81
N THR A 207 -10.01 -32.84 11.95
CA THR A 207 -10.56 -32.60 13.28
C THR A 207 -10.07 -31.27 13.86
N THR A 208 -8.88 -30.81 13.45
CA THR A 208 -8.31 -29.54 13.88
C THR A 208 -7.81 -28.71 12.71
N ARG A 209 -7.86 -27.39 12.87
CA ARG A 209 -7.36 -26.42 11.91
C ARG A 209 -6.75 -25.25 12.66
N THR A 210 -5.51 -24.93 12.34
CA THR A 210 -4.75 -23.84 12.95
C THR A 210 -4.20 -22.95 11.86
N CYS A 211 -4.35 -21.64 12.04
CA CYS A 211 -3.83 -20.64 11.14
C CYS A 211 -2.88 -19.72 11.88
N SER A 212 -1.84 -19.25 11.20
CA SER A 212 -0.87 -18.32 11.78
C SER A 212 -0.33 -17.31 10.78
N VAL A 213 0.02 -16.14 11.29
CA VAL A 213 0.72 -15.08 10.58
C VAL A 213 1.55 -14.25 11.56
N GLY A 214 2.86 -14.17 11.31
CA GLY A 214 3.79 -13.56 12.28
C GLY A 214 3.77 -14.32 13.62
N SER A 215 3.59 -13.59 14.73
CA SER A 215 3.44 -14.17 16.07
C SER A 215 2.01 -14.59 16.41
N GLN A 216 1.03 -14.30 15.55
CA GLN A 216 -0.37 -14.59 15.80
C GLN A 216 -0.69 -15.98 15.29
N SER A 217 -1.31 -16.81 16.14
CA SER A 217 -1.71 -18.19 15.82
C SER A 217 -3.00 -18.53 16.55
N GLY A 218 -3.87 -19.32 15.93
CA GLY A 218 -5.11 -19.76 16.55
C GLY A 218 -5.96 -20.67 15.67
N ALA A 219 -7.05 -21.16 16.25
CA ALA A 219 -8.04 -21.93 15.51
C ALA A 219 -8.67 -21.07 14.40
N CYS A 220 -8.90 -21.67 13.25
CA CYS A 220 -9.51 -21.00 12.10
C CYS A 220 -10.53 -21.87 11.38
N THR A 221 -11.36 -21.24 10.56
CA THR A 221 -12.43 -21.91 9.82
C THR A 221 -12.10 -22.06 8.35
N THR A 222 -12.70 -21.23 7.49
CA THR A 222 -12.40 -21.10 6.06
C THR A 222 -11.68 -19.80 5.75
N SER A 223 -11.53 -18.94 6.77
CA SER A 223 -10.82 -17.67 6.70
C SER A 223 -10.02 -17.41 7.96
N TYR A 224 -9.02 -16.54 7.82
CA TYR A 224 -8.22 -16.05 8.93
C TYR A 224 -7.80 -14.61 8.68
N THR A 225 -7.99 -13.77 9.70
CA THR A 225 -7.54 -12.38 9.74
C THR A 225 -6.75 -12.20 11.03
N PRO A 226 -5.52 -11.68 10.99
CA PRO A 226 -4.79 -11.36 12.21
C PRO A 226 -5.61 -10.41 13.10
N ALA A 227 -5.67 -10.70 14.39
CA ALA A 227 -6.45 -9.94 15.37
C ALA A 227 -5.84 -8.56 15.66
N THR A 228 -4.53 -8.43 15.52
CA THR A 228 -3.80 -7.17 15.65
C THR A 228 -3.13 -6.80 14.33
N ALA A 229 -3.07 -5.51 14.03
CA ALA A 229 -2.34 -4.99 12.88
C ALA A 229 -0.89 -5.48 12.88
N LEU A 230 -0.46 -5.96 11.73
CA LEU A 230 0.91 -6.34 11.45
C LEU A 230 1.74 -5.07 11.23
N THR A 231 2.98 -5.07 11.71
CA THR A 231 3.95 -4.02 11.40
C THR A 231 4.48 -4.18 9.98
N ASP A 232 5.12 -3.17 9.43
CA ASP A 232 5.78 -3.31 8.13
C ASP A 232 6.85 -4.41 8.18
N GLY A 233 6.91 -5.25 7.15
CA GLY A 233 7.82 -6.38 7.08
C GLY A 233 7.28 -7.57 6.28
N GLY A 234 8.11 -8.60 6.13
CA GLY A 234 7.76 -9.85 5.45
C GLY A 234 7.03 -10.82 6.38
N TYR A 235 6.00 -11.48 5.86
CA TYR A 235 5.19 -12.45 6.59
C TYR A 235 4.90 -13.69 5.74
N THR A 236 4.60 -14.79 6.42
CA THR A 236 4.05 -16.00 5.81
C THR A 236 2.79 -16.39 6.55
N PHE A 237 1.66 -16.40 5.84
CA PHE A 237 0.43 -17.00 6.31
C PHE A 237 0.55 -18.53 6.18
N THR A 238 0.27 -19.26 7.25
CA THR A 238 0.28 -20.72 7.29
C THR A 238 -1.07 -21.23 7.76
N VAL A 239 -1.59 -22.25 7.08
CA VAL A 239 -2.75 -23.02 7.55
C VAL A 239 -2.34 -24.49 7.64
N THR A 240 -2.56 -25.09 8.81
CA THR A 240 -2.32 -26.51 9.08
C THR A 240 -3.62 -27.17 9.50
N VAL A 241 -3.91 -28.31 8.90
CA VAL A 241 -5.11 -29.11 9.17
C VAL A 241 -4.68 -30.52 9.58
N THR A 242 -5.32 -31.08 10.61
CA THR A 242 -5.00 -32.43 11.12
C THR A 242 -6.28 -33.24 11.25
N ASP A 243 -6.27 -34.50 10.82
CA ASP A 243 -7.41 -35.42 10.95
C ASP A 243 -7.43 -36.18 12.29
N ALA A 244 -8.34 -37.16 12.41
CA ALA A 244 -8.49 -37.96 13.63
C ALA A 244 -7.36 -38.99 13.83
N ALA A 245 -6.70 -39.40 12.75
CA ALA A 245 -5.57 -40.34 12.77
C ALA A 245 -4.22 -39.64 13.01
N GLY A 246 -4.22 -38.30 12.98
CA GLY A 246 -3.06 -37.46 13.21
C GLY A 246 -2.30 -37.08 11.93
N ASN A 247 -2.83 -37.38 10.74
CA ASN A 247 -2.21 -36.94 9.50
C ASN A 247 -2.39 -35.44 9.33
N THR A 248 -1.37 -34.77 8.78
CA THR A 248 -1.35 -33.29 8.67
C THR A 248 -1.21 -32.83 7.23
N GLY A 249 -2.01 -31.84 6.84
CA GLY A 249 -1.88 -31.07 5.61
C GLY A 249 -1.51 -29.62 5.93
N THR A 250 -0.64 -29.01 5.12
CA THR A 250 -0.22 -27.61 5.32
C THR A 250 -0.18 -26.86 4.00
N ALA A 251 -0.58 -25.59 4.02
CA ALA A 251 -0.38 -24.63 2.94
C ALA A 251 0.16 -23.31 3.49
N THR A 252 1.01 -22.65 2.69
CA THR A 252 1.63 -21.38 3.05
C THR A 252 1.48 -20.35 1.93
N ARG A 253 1.43 -19.06 2.29
CA ARG A 253 1.45 -17.92 1.36
C ARG A 253 2.29 -16.79 1.94
N SER A 254 3.33 -16.38 1.22
CA SER A 254 4.20 -15.27 1.63
C SER A 254 3.69 -13.94 1.09
N PHE A 255 3.87 -12.87 1.87
CA PHE A 255 3.51 -11.49 1.54
C PHE A 255 4.35 -10.51 2.36
N SER A 256 4.24 -9.21 2.10
CA SER A 256 4.84 -8.17 2.95
C SER A 256 3.84 -7.05 3.21
N VAL A 257 3.83 -6.55 4.45
CA VAL A 257 3.10 -5.35 4.83
C VAL A 257 4.04 -4.15 4.66
N ASP A 258 3.55 -3.11 4.00
CA ASP A 258 4.20 -1.82 3.89
C ASP A 258 3.11 -0.75 3.91
N THR A 259 3.07 0.03 5.00
CA THR A 259 2.07 1.08 5.22
C THR A 259 2.63 2.49 5.01
N VAL A 260 3.90 2.60 4.57
CA VAL A 260 4.60 3.89 4.47
C VAL A 260 4.55 4.41 3.04
N ALA A 261 3.85 5.53 2.85
CA ALA A 261 3.82 6.18 1.55
C ALA A 261 5.19 6.70 1.10
N PRO A 262 5.54 6.55 -0.20
CA PRO A 262 6.67 7.28 -0.78
C PRO A 262 6.42 8.78 -0.70
N THR A 263 7.49 9.57 -0.77
CA THR A 263 7.40 11.04 -0.71
C THR A 263 7.88 11.68 -2.00
N ALA A 264 7.32 12.85 -2.32
CA ALA A 264 7.77 13.71 -3.40
C ALA A 264 8.07 15.11 -2.86
N ASN A 265 9.04 15.80 -3.46
CA ASN A 265 9.38 17.18 -3.13
C ASN A 265 9.65 17.97 -4.42
N ILE A 266 8.92 19.07 -4.63
CA ILE A 266 9.05 19.88 -5.84
C ILE A 266 10.22 20.85 -5.67
N THR A 267 11.25 20.72 -6.50
CA THR A 267 12.52 21.44 -6.39
C THR A 267 12.63 22.66 -7.31
N SER A 268 11.86 22.74 -8.38
CA SER A 268 11.87 23.89 -9.30
C SER A 268 10.51 24.12 -10.00
N GLY A 269 10.43 25.22 -10.74
CA GLY A 269 9.23 25.72 -11.39
C GLY A 269 8.72 27.03 -10.76
N PRO A 270 7.75 27.70 -11.39
CA PRO A 270 7.20 28.96 -10.89
C PRO A 270 6.52 28.77 -9.53
N THR A 271 6.71 29.73 -8.62
CA THR A 271 6.05 29.79 -7.30
C THR A 271 5.02 30.91 -7.19
N GLY A 272 4.75 31.58 -8.32
CA GLY A 272 3.89 32.75 -8.42
C GLY A 272 3.54 33.04 -9.89
N PRO A 273 3.18 34.29 -10.23
CA PRO A 273 2.91 34.68 -11.60
C PRO A 273 4.12 34.45 -12.51
N THR A 274 3.87 33.95 -13.72
CA THR A 274 4.86 33.75 -14.76
C THR A 274 4.25 34.08 -16.13
N ASN A 275 5.05 34.63 -17.03
CA ASN A 275 4.69 34.80 -18.44
C ASN A 275 5.08 33.62 -19.31
N ASP A 276 5.76 32.62 -18.75
CA ASP A 276 5.98 31.31 -19.36
C ASP A 276 4.72 30.44 -19.23
N ASN A 277 4.09 30.13 -20.36
CA ASN A 277 2.91 29.26 -20.44
C ASN A 277 3.24 27.78 -20.67
N THR A 278 4.52 27.41 -20.69
CA THR A 278 5.02 26.04 -20.74
C THR A 278 6.04 25.78 -19.62
N PRO A 279 5.72 26.11 -18.36
CA PRO A 279 6.68 26.01 -17.27
C PRO A 279 7.13 24.57 -17.05
N THR A 280 8.42 24.40 -16.81
CA THR A 280 9.01 23.11 -16.45
C THR A 280 9.19 23.02 -14.94
N PHE A 281 8.69 21.95 -14.34
CA PHE A 281 8.81 21.66 -12.92
C PHE A 281 9.81 20.54 -12.70
N GLY A 282 10.67 20.68 -11.71
CA GLY A 282 11.56 19.63 -11.22
C GLY A 282 11.11 19.14 -9.85
N PHE A 283 11.35 17.87 -9.56
CA PHE A 283 11.05 17.26 -8.27
C PHE A 283 11.96 16.06 -7.98
N THR A 284 11.99 15.66 -6.71
CA THR A 284 12.69 14.47 -6.21
C THR A 284 11.73 13.55 -5.49
N THR A 285 12.01 12.25 -5.49
CA THR A 285 11.20 11.24 -4.80
C THR A 285 12.03 10.40 -3.85
N ALA A 286 11.42 9.91 -2.77
CA ALA A 286 12.00 8.94 -1.86
C ALA A 286 10.98 7.84 -1.51
N GLY A 287 11.43 6.72 -0.94
CA GLY A 287 10.55 5.59 -0.59
C GLY A 287 10.20 4.66 -1.76
N SER A 288 11.06 4.57 -2.78
CA SER A 288 10.94 3.59 -3.88
C SER A 288 9.56 3.50 -4.56
N PRO A 289 9.01 4.61 -5.07
CA PRO A 289 7.76 4.56 -5.81
C PRO A 289 7.88 3.69 -7.07
N THR A 290 6.82 2.95 -7.38
CA THR A 290 6.67 2.17 -8.61
C THR A 290 6.00 2.97 -9.72
N THR A 291 5.16 3.95 -9.35
CA THR A 291 4.51 4.86 -10.30
C THR A 291 4.64 6.30 -9.83
N ILE A 292 4.79 7.20 -10.81
CA ILE A 292 4.89 8.64 -10.60
C ILE A 292 4.01 9.30 -11.66
N THR A 293 3.03 10.08 -11.22
CA THR A 293 2.11 10.83 -12.09
C THR A 293 2.20 12.31 -11.77
N CYS A 294 2.28 13.13 -12.80
CA CYS A 294 2.33 14.58 -12.71
C CYS A 294 1.11 15.19 -13.38
N SER A 295 0.61 16.30 -12.85
CA SER A 295 -0.49 17.03 -13.47
C SER A 295 -0.40 18.54 -13.28
N VAL A 296 -0.94 19.27 -14.26
CA VAL A 296 -1.16 20.72 -14.25
C VAL A 296 -2.48 21.00 -14.96
N GLY A 297 -3.45 21.56 -14.25
CA GLY A 297 -4.79 21.76 -14.78
C GLY A 297 -5.44 20.42 -15.15
N THR A 298 -5.89 20.29 -16.41
CA THR A 298 -6.48 19.03 -16.93
C THR A 298 -5.44 18.09 -17.54
N GLN A 299 -4.18 18.51 -17.65
CA GLN A 299 -3.11 17.73 -18.26
C GLN A 299 -2.48 16.84 -17.18
N SER A 300 -2.47 15.52 -17.41
CA SER A 300 -1.90 14.54 -16.49
C SER A 300 -1.17 13.44 -17.26
N GLY A 301 -0.08 12.91 -16.70
CA GLY A 301 0.67 11.82 -17.31
C GLY A 301 1.80 11.29 -16.42
N ALA A 302 2.41 10.19 -16.85
CA ALA A 302 3.60 9.66 -16.20
C ALA A 302 4.77 10.64 -16.34
N CYS A 303 5.57 10.77 -15.27
CA CYS A 303 6.71 11.68 -15.22
C CYS A 303 7.86 11.05 -14.43
N THR A 304 9.04 11.66 -14.47
CA THR A 304 10.25 11.12 -13.82
C THR A 304 10.80 12.07 -12.77
N THR A 305 11.76 12.92 -13.11
CA THR A 305 12.30 13.97 -12.23
C THR A 305 11.87 15.37 -12.65
N THR A 306 11.27 15.47 -13.84
CA THR A 306 10.77 16.72 -14.40
C THR A 306 9.42 16.50 -15.07
N TYR A 307 8.64 17.58 -15.16
CA TYR A 307 7.38 17.60 -15.89
C TYR A 307 7.17 18.98 -16.54
N THR A 308 6.87 18.96 -17.82
CA THR A 308 6.45 20.14 -18.60
C THR A 308 5.08 19.82 -19.18
N PRO A 309 4.06 20.67 -19.00
CA PRO A 309 2.75 20.46 -19.61
C PRO A 309 2.90 20.28 -21.13
N PRO A 310 2.33 19.21 -21.74
CA PRO A 310 2.50 18.93 -23.16
C PRO A 310 1.85 19.97 -24.08
N THR A 311 0.88 20.73 -23.56
CA THR A 311 0.26 21.86 -24.25
C THR A 311 0.40 23.14 -23.43
N ALA A 312 0.58 24.25 -24.15
CA ALA A 312 0.69 25.57 -23.56
C ALA A 312 -0.56 25.93 -22.75
N LEU A 313 -0.33 26.45 -21.55
CA LEU A 313 -1.37 26.87 -20.64
C LEU A 313 -1.99 28.20 -21.10
N THR A 314 -3.27 28.38 -20.82
CA THR A 314 -3.92 29.68 -20.93
C THR A 314 -3.60 30.52 -19.70
N ASP A 315 -3.89 31.81 -19.76
CA ASP A 315 -3.73 32.68 -18.60
C ASP A 315 -4.72 32.27 -17.50
N GLY A 316 -4.25 32.19 -16.26
CA GLY A 316 -5.04 31.68 -15.13
C GLY A 316 -4.19 31.03 -14.04
N SER A 317 -4.87 30.57 -12.99
CA SER A 317 -4.23 29.91 -11.84
C SER A 317 -4.17 28.40 -12.02
N TYR A 318 -3.05 27.81 -11.64
CA TYR A 318 -2.79 26.38 -11.76
C TYR A 318 -2.10 25.82 -10.51
N THR A 319 -2.25 24.52 -10.32
CA THR A 319 -1.49 23.75 -9.34
C THR A 319 -0.76 22.64 -10.08
N PHE A 320 0.57 22.60 -9.92
CA PHE A 320 1.36 21.43 -10.27
C PHE A 320 1.27 20.42 -9.14
N THR A 321 0.92 19.19 -9.47
CA THR A 321 0.80 18.07 -8.52
C THR A 321 1.67 16.91 -8.98
N VAL A 322 2.48 16.37 -8.08
CA VAL A 322 3.21 15.11 -8.25
C VAL A 322 2.63 14.10 -7.28
N THR A 323 2.14 12.98 -7.80
CA THR A 323 1.65 11.84 -7.04
C THR A 323 2.59 10.66 -7.25
N VAL A 324 3.06 10.08 -6.15
CA VAL A 324 3.95 8.92 -6.12
C VAL A 324 3.23 7.75 -5.46
N THR A 325 3.38 6.55 -6.00
CA THR A 325 2.77 5.33 -5.44
C THR A 325 3.79 4.21 -5.43
N ASP A 326 3.89 3.47 -4.33
CA ASP A 326 4.79 2.32 -4.19
C ASP A 326 4.15 1.00 -4.67
N ALA A 327 4.82 -0.13 -4.42
CA ALA A 327 4.34 -1.45 -4.82
C ALA A 327 3.19 -1.97 -3.95
N ALA A 328 3.07 -1.49 -2.71
CA ALA A 328 2.02 -1.85 -1.76
C ALA A 328 0.73 -1.03 -1.97
N GLY A 329 0.81 0.03 -2.78
CA GLY A 329 -0.31 0.91 -3.11
C GLY A 329 -0.40 2.15 -2.21
N ASN A 330 0.61 2.44 -1.38
CA ASN A 330 0.61 3.68 -0.61
C ASN A 330 0.91 4.87 -1.53
N THR A 331 0.21 5.98 -1.31
CA THR A 331 0.31 7.18 -2.16
C THR A 331 0.82 8.38 -1.39
N GLY A 332 1.85 9.05 -1.91
CA GLY A 332 2.30 10.37 -1.46
C GLY A 332 2.00 11.44 -2.51
N THR A 333 1.87 12.70 -2.08
CA THR A 333 1.59 13.82 -2.99
C THR A 333 2.35 15.08 -2.57
N ALA A 334 2.84 15.83 -3.56
CA ALA A 334 3.38 17.18 -3.39
C ALA A 334 2.69 18.14 -4.39
N THR A 335 2.45 19.38 -3.97
CA THR A 335 1.77 20.38 -4.80
C THR A 335 2.51 21.72 -4.79
N ARG A 336 2.39 22.48 -5.89
CA ARG A 336 2.91 23.85 -6.04
C ARG A 336 1.91 24.69 -6.83
N ALA A 337 1.44 25.79 -6.24
CA ALA A 337 0.57 26.75 -6.91
C ALA A 337 1.38 27.78 -7.73
N PHE A 338 0.84 28.18 -8.88
CA PHE A 338 1.37 29.25 -9.74
C PHE A 338 0.26 29.85 -10.61
N SER A 339 0.55 30.92 -11.34
CA SER A 339 -0.38 31.45 -12.35
C SER A 339 0.36 31.84 -13.63
N VAL A 340 -0.30 31.65 -14.76
CA VAL A 340 0.17 32.12 -16.06
C VAL A 340 -0.51 33.46 -16.36
N ASP A 341 0.29 34.47 -16.69
CA ASP A 341 -0.17 35.78 -17.11
C ASP A 341 0.76 36.29 -18.21
N ARG A 342 0.24 36.44 -19.43
CA ARG A 342 0.99 36.91 -20.59
C ARG A 342 0.58 38.31 -21.02
N VAL A 343 -0.27 38.99 -20.24
CA VAL A 343 -0.83 40.29 -20.61
C VAL A 343 0.05 41.38 -20.03
N ALA A 344 0.75 42.10 -20.91
CA ALA A 344 1.55 43.25 -20.48
C ALA A 344 0.68 44.36 -19.86
N PRO A 345 1.18 45.07 -18.83
CA PRO A 345 0.53 46.26 -18.32
C PRO A 345 0.50 47.36 -19.39
N THR A 346 -0.37 48.35 -19.23
CA THR A 346 -0.47 49.48 -20.16
C THR A 346 0.20 50.71 -19.58
N VAL A 347 0.85 51.54 -20.41
CA VAL A 347 1.39 52.83 -20.01
C VAL A 347 1.18 53.89 -21.09
N SER A 348 0.85 55.12 -20.67
CA SER A 348 0.69 56.26 -21.56
C SER A 348 1.22 57.54 -20.92
N ILE A 349 2.01 58.32 -21.66
CA ILE A 349 2.55 59.59 -21.18
C ILE A 349 1.48 60.67 -21.40
N THR A 350 1.07 61.35 -20.33
CA THR A 350 -0.03 62.32 -20.32
C THR A 350 0.43 63.78 -20.29
N GLY A 351 1.69 64.06 -19.97
CA GLY A 351 2.22 65.41 -19.92
C GLY A 351 3.75 65.51 -20.01
N GLY A 352 4.24 66.73 -20.17
CA GLY A 352 5.64 67.06 -20.44
C GLY A 352 5.87 67.63 -21.84
N PRO A 353 7.08 68.14 -22.14
CA PRO A 353 7.40 68.76 -23.41
C PRO A 353 7.26 67.79 -24.59
N THR A 354 6.66 68.25 -25.69
CA THR A 354 6.52 67.53 -26.98
C THR A 354 7.47 68.07 -28.06
N GLY A 355 8.29 69.06 -27.72
CA GLY A 355 9.15 69.80 -28.64
C GLY A 355 10.25 70.56 -27.87
N PRO A 356 10.81 71.62 -28.47
CA PRO A 356 11.80 72.45 -27.80
C PRO A 356 11.26 73.06 -26.50
N THR A 357 12.08 73.06 -25.46
CA THR A 357 11.80 73.69 -24.16
C THR A 357 13.06 74.34 -23.62
N ASN A 358 12.92 75.47 -22.94
CA ASN A 358 14.00 76.09 -22.18
C ASN A 358 14.05 75.65 -20.71
N ASP A 359 13.11 74.79 -20.30
CA ASP A 359 13.17 74.11 -19.02
C ASP A 359 14.22 73.00 -19.06
N ARG A 360 15.28 73.17 -18.25
CA ARG A 360 16.37 72.18 -18.11
C ARG A 360 16.00 71.03 -17.18
N THR A 361 14.87 71.11 -16.48
CA THR A 361 14.39 70.12 -15.51
C THR A 361 12.93 69.71 -15.81
N PRO A 362 12.63 69.27 -17.03
CA PRO A 362 11.24 69.02 -17.43
C PRO A 362 10.61 67.91 -16.58
N THR A 363 9.36 68.13 -16.21
CA THR A 363 8.50 67.14 -15.56
C THR A 363 7.62 66.44 -16.60
N PHE A 364 7.61 65.12 -16.55
CA PHE A 364 6.73 64.25 -17.32
C PHE A 364 5.68 63.63 -16.41
N THR A 365 4.45 63.49 -16.89
CA THR A 365 3.39 62.75 -16.22
C THR A 365 2.91 61.62 -17.09
N PHE A 366 2.48 60.52 -16.48
CA PHE A 366 2.03 59.32 -17.17
C PHE A 366 1.00 58.55 -16.33
N THR A 367 0.22 57.70 -17.00
CA THR A 367 -0.75 56.80 -16.37
C THR A 367 -0.38 55.35 -16.67
N THR A 368 -0.61 54.47 -15.72
CA THR A 368 -0.40 53.03 -15.86
C THR A 368 -1.70 52.25 -15.63
N GLY A 369 -1.79 51.07 -16.20
CA GLY A 369 -2.89 50.12 -16.02
C GLY A 369 -2.37 48.68 -16.03
N GLY A 370 -3.18 47.72 -15.58
CA GLY A 370 -2.76 46.31 -15.49
C GLY A 370 -1.79 46.02 -14.34
N SER A 371 -1.87 46.78 -13.24
CA SER A 371 -1.16 46.51 -11.97
C SER A 371 0.35 46.21 -12.11
N PRO A 372 1.15 47.11 -12.71
CA PRO A 372 2.60 46.91 -12.79
C PRO A 372 3.22 46.89 -11.39
N THR A 373 4.22 46.03 -11.20
CA THR A 373 5.01 45.92 -9.96
C THR A 373 6.29 46.74 -10.03
N GLN A 374 6.79 47.01 -11.24
CA GLN A 374 7.96 47.84 -11.49
C GLN A 374 7.64 48.91 -12.52
N THR A 375 8.09 50.14 -12.27
CA THR A 375 7.98 51.25 -13.22
C THR A 375 9.28 52.04 -13.21
N THR A 376 9.92 52.15 -14.38
CA THR A 376 11.23 52.79 -14.55
C THR A 376 11.12 53.91 -15.58
N CYS A 377 11.57 55.10 -15.20
CA CYS A 377 11.63 56.28 -16.04
C CYS A 377 13.07 56.58 -16.42
N THR A 378 13.29 56.95 -17.68
CA THR A 378 14.61 57.27 -18.21
C THR A 378 14.58 58.52 -19.08
N VAL A 379 15.58 59.39 -18.93
CA VAL A 379 15.82 60.58 -19.77
C VAL A 379 17.33 60.76 -19.93
N GLY A 380 17.84 60.65 -21.15
CA GLY A 380 19.29 60.68 -21.38
C GLY A 380 19.99 59.53 -20.64
N THR A 381 20.91 59.84 -19.75
CA THR A 381 21.59 58.86 -18.88
C THR A 381 20.90 58.63 -17.54
N GLN A 382 19.86 59.41 -17.24
CA GLN A 382 19.13 59.31 -15.98
C GLN A 382 18.18 58.12 -16.02
N SER A 383 18.12 57.35 -14.93
CA SER A 383 17.22 56.21 -14.76
C SER A 383 16.80 56.10 -13.30
N ALA A 384 15.50 56.08 -13.03
CA ALA A 384 14.97 55.91 -11.69
C ALA A 384 13.59 55.23 -11.68
N SER A 385 13.25 54.63 -10.54
CA SER A 385 11.87 54.22 -10.28
C SER A 385 10.96 55.46 -10.20
N CYS A 386 9.77 55.38 -10.79
CA CYS A 386 8.84 56.50 -10.86
C CYS A 386 7.38 56.04 -10.73
N SER A 387 6.49 56.94 -10.31
CA SER A 387 5.07 56.66 -10.18
C SER A 387 4.25 57.91 -10.50
N GLY A 388 3.47 57.85 -11.58
CA GLY A 388 2.61 58.94 -12.07
C GLY A 388 3.36 60.15 -12.66
N SER A 389 4.57 60.45 -12.19
CA SER A 389 5.41 61.52 -12.71
C SER A 389 6.92 61.23 -12.59
N PHE A 390 7.71 61.96 -13.37
CA PHE A 390 9.16 61.96 -13.32
C PHE A 390 9.70 63.34 -13.70
N THR A 391 10.54 63.93 -12.86
CA THR A 391 11.24 65.19 -13.15
C THR A 391 12.69 64.90 -13.45
N ALA A 392 13.16 65.30 -14.63
CA ALA A 392 14.56 65.14 -14.98
C ALA A 392 15.44 66.08 -14.13
N ALA A 393 16.58 65.57 -13.68
CA ALA A 393 17.67 66.43 -13.21
C ALA A 393 18.20 67.28 -14.39
N THR A 394 18.90 68.36 -14.07
CA THR A 394 19.36 69.37 -15.03
C THR A 394 19.98 68.74 -16.29
N LEU A 395 19.34 68.98 -17.41
CA LEU A 395 19.77 68.56 -18.73
C LEU A 395 20.60 69.67 -19.39
N SER A 396 21.50 69.27 -20.28
CA SER A 396 22.22 70.17 -21.19
C SER A 396 21.36 70.45 -22.41
N ASP A 397 21.75 71.43 -23.22
CA ASP A 397 21.08 71.66 -24.50
C ASP A 397 21.30 70.45 -25.42
N GLY A 398 20.25 69.99 -26.07
CA GLY A 398 20.28 68.77 -26.87
C GLY A 398 18.93 68.09 -27.00
N SER A 399 18.90 67.01 -27.77
CA SER A 399 17.72 66.18 -27.98
C SER A 399 17.67 65.03 -26.99
N TYR A 400 16.50 64.78 -26.41
CA TYR A 400 16.27 63.74 -25.41
C TYR A 400 15.01 62.95 -25.73
N THR A 401 14.96 61.72 -25.23
CA THR A 401 13.75 60.91 -25.21
C THR A 401 13.47 60.50 -23.78
N PHE A 402 12.30 60.90 -23.28
CA PHE A 402 11.73 60.34 -22.07
C PHE A 402 11.14 58.97 -22.40
N ARG A 403 11.53 57.94 -21.66
CA ARG A 403 10.94 56.60 -21.76
C ARG A 403 10.48 56.15 -20.38
N VAL A 404 9.22 55.75 -20.29
CA VAL A 404 8.66 55.05 -19.12
C VAL A 404 8.43 53.59 -19.51
N THR A 405 8.95 52.67 -18.70
CA THR A 405 8.77 51.21 -18.86
C THR A 405 8.06 50.68 -17.62
N VAL A 406 7.01 49.90 -17.82
CA VAL A 406 6.24 49.24 -16.78
C VAL A 406 6.37 47.73 -16.94
N THR A 407 6.49 47.02 -15.83
CA THR A 407 6.56 45.55 -15.79
C THR A 407 5.65 45.03 -14.68
N ASP A 408 4.90 43.97 -14.95
CA ASP A 408 4.03 43.30 -13.96
C ASP A 408 4.76 42.24 -13.14
N ALA A 409 4.03 41.52 -12.28
CA ALA A 409 4.57 40.46 -11.44
C ALA A 409 5.01 39.21 -12.22
N ALA A 410 4.44 38.97 -13.40
CA ALA A 410 4.75 37.84 -14.28
C ALA A 410 5.95 38.12 -15.19
N GLY A 411 6.41 39.38 -15.24
CA GLY A 411 7.54 39.82 -16.04
C GLY A 411 7.13 40.34 -17.42
N ASN A 412 5.85 40.55 -17.70
CA ASN A 412 5.44 41.21 -18.95
C ASN A 412 5.71 42.71 -18.85
N SER A 413 6.25 43.29 -19.92
CA SER A 413 6.61 44.71 -19.95
C SER A 413 5.95 45.46 -21.10
N ALA A 414 5.63 46.72 -20.86
CA ALA A 414 5.29 47.70 -21.88
C ALA A 414 6.06 49.00 -21.65
N PHE A 415 6.16 49.83 -22.68
CA PHE A 415 6.81 51.12 -22.56
C PHE A 415 6.13 52.18 -23.41
N ALA A 416 6.31 53.44 -23.03
CA ALA A 416 5.95 54.61 -23.81
C ALA A 416 7.12 55.58 -23.87
N THR A 417 7.23 56.32 -24.98
CA THR A 417 8.31 57.29 -25.21
C THR A 417 7.78 58.64 -25.63
N ARG A 418 8.50 59.70 -25.28
CA ARG A 418 8.25 61.08 -25.73
C ARG A 418 9.56 61.79 -26.01
N SER A 419 9.73 62.29 -27.23
CA SER A 419 10.91 63.04 -27.63
C SER A 419 10.73 64.54 -27.41
N PHE A 420 11.80 65.22 -27.01
CA PHE A 420 11.86 66.67 -26.78
C PHE A 420 13.30 67.16 -26.96
N SER A 421 13.50 68.48 -26.95
CA SER A 421 14.85 69.06 -26.91
C SER A 421 14.93 70.17 -25.87
N VAL A 422 16.06 70.25 -25.17
CA VAL A 422 16.38 71.38 -24.30
C VAL A 422 17.18 72.38 -25.12
N ASP A 423 16.74 73.63 -25.11
CA ASP A 423 17.40 74.75 -25.76
C ASP A 423 17.33 75.96 -24.84
N THR A 424 18.48 76.34 -24.28
CA THR A 424 18.61 77.52 -23.42
C THR A 424 19.31 78.68 -24.11
N VAL A 425 19.65 78.52 -25.39
CA VAL A 425 20.25 79.57 -26.19
C VAL A 425 19.17 80.48 -26.70
N GLY A 426 19.07 81.67 -26.10
CA GLY A 426 18.08 82.66 -26.50
C GLY A 426 18.27 83.18 -27.93
N PRO A 427 17.17 83.59 -28.59
CA PRO A 427 17.24 84.31 -29.86
C PRO A 427 17.99 85.64 -29.68
N THR A 428 18.48 86.23 -30.79
CA THR A 428 19.06 87.57 -30.76
C THR A 428 18.14 88.57 -31.45
N VAL A 429 18.05 89.79 -30.92
CA VAL A 429 17.35 90.91 -31.55
C VAL A 429 18.10 92.22 -31.31
N SER A 430 18.20 93.05 -32.34
CA SER A 430 18.77 94.38 -32.25
C SER A 430 17.97 95.35 -33.13
N ILE A 431 17.51 96.46 -32.54
CA ILE A 431 16.97 97.58 -33.31
C ILE A 431 18.14 98.31 -33.93
N THR A 432 18.23 98.25 -35.26
CA THR A 432 19.33 98.81 -36.04
C THR A 432 19.04 100.22 -36.55
N GLY A 433 17.80 100.70 -36.39
CA GLY A 433 17.46 102.08 -36.72
C GLY A 433 16.06 102.48 -36.28
N GLY A 434 15.91 103.75 -35.95
CA GLY A 434 14.65 104.39 -35.62
C GLY A 434 14.82 105.92 -35.71
N PRO A 435 13.77 106.69 -35.42
CA PRO A 435 13.87 108.15 -35.35
C PRO A 435 14.91 108.58 -34.30
N THR A 436 15.85 109.42 -34.73
CA THR A 436 16.87 110.05 -33.88
C THR A 436 16.52 111.50 -33.53
N GLN A 437 15.56 112.08 -34.24
CA GLN A 437 15.01 113.41 -34.05
C GLN A 437 13.53 113.31 -33.63
N THR A 438 12.97 114.41 -33.10
CA THR A 438 11.55 114.49 -32.77
C THR A 438 10.68 114.18 -33.99
N VAL A 439 9.79 113.18 -33.87
CA VAL A 439 8.85 112.79 -34.92
C VAL A 439 7.60 113.66 -34.85
N TYR A 440 7.31 114.35 -35.95
CA TYR A 440 6.07 115.15 -36.15
C TYR A 440 5.09 114.49 -37.13
N SER A 441 5.28 113.19 -37.42
CA SER A 441 4.46 112.39 -38.33
C SER A 441 3.55 111.44 -37.57
N THR A 442 2.39 111.11 -38.15
CA THR A 442 1.44 110.10 -37.62
C THR A 442 1.98 108.67 -37.67
N THR A 443 3.13 108.45 -38.31
CA THR A 443 3.80 107.15 -38.38
C THR A 443 5.30 107.29 -38.18
N THR A 444 5.92 106.29 -37.56
CA THR A 444 7.37 106.16 -37.48
C THR A 444 7.80 104.75 -37.85
N THR A 445 9.00 104.59 -38.41
CA THR A 445 9.52 103.28 -38.85
C THR A 445 10.75 102.90 -38.05
N PHE A 446 10.76 101.67 -37.56
CA PHE A 446 11.89 101.03 -36.92
C PHE A 446 12.46 99.93 -37.81
N ARG A 447 13.78 99.77 -37.80
CA ARG A 447 14.51 98.71 -38.48
C ARG A 447 15.20 97.84 -37.45
N ALA A 448 15.21 96.54 -37.69
CA ALA A 448 15.88 95.61 -36.81
C ALA A 448 16.35 94.36 -37.51
N THR A 449 17.22 93.64 -36.82
CA THR A 449 17.66 92.29 -37.16
C THR A 449 17.35 91.37 -36.00
N ALA A 450 16.91 90.15 -36.32
CA ALA A 450 16.75 89.09 -35.33
C ALA A 450 17.09 87.73 -35.94
N SER A 451 17.52 86.78 -35.11
CA SER A 451 17.85 85.42 -35.53
C SER A 451 17.41 84.40 -34.46
N GLY A 452 17.19 83.15 -34.88
CA GLY A 452 16.78 82.06 -33.98
C GLY A 452 15.38 82.22 -33.37
N HIS A 453 14.52 83.07 -33.93
CA HIS A 453 13.20 83.37 -33.39
C HIS A 453 12.09 82.70 -34.19
N THR A 454 10.95 82.47 -33.54
CA THR A 454 9.69 82.02 -34.14
C THR A 454 8.58 83.06 -34.01
N VAL A 455 8.69 83.95 -33.03
CA VAL A 455 7.74 85.03 -32.76
C VAL A 455 8.47 86.36 -32.63
N VAL A 456 7.93 87.40 -33.26
CA VAL A 456 8.37 88.78 -33.11
C VAL A 456 7.19 89.63 -32.65
N GLU A 457 7.37 90.32 -31.54
CA GLU A 457 6.37 91.21 -30.96
C GLU A 457 7.00 92.56 -30.64
N CYS A 458 6.20 93.61 -30.76
CA CYS A 458 6.62 94.95 -30.44
C CYS A 458 5.60 95.59 -29.51
N ARG A 459 6.06 96.60 -28.78
CA ARG A 459 5.19 97.53 -28.06
C ARG A 459 5.83 98.89 -28.03
N ASN A 460 5.02 99.90 -27.76
CA ASN A 460 5.49 101.26 -27.61
C ASN A 460 4.79 101.90 -26.42
N TYR A 461 5.55 102.54 -25.55
CA TYR A 461 5.04 103.11 -24.30
C TYR A 461 5.80 104.39 -23.91
N PRO A 462 5.19 105.28 -23.10
CA PRO A 462 5.87 106.48 -22.63
C PRO A 462 7.14 106.14 -21.86
N GLN A 463 8.23 106.85 -22.14
CA GLN A 463 9.54 106.58 -21.55
C GLN A 463 9.44 106.64 -20.01
N GLY A 464 9.95 105.59 -19.34
CA GLY A 464 9.87 105.45 -17.88
C GLY A 464 8.56 104.84 -17.36
N GLN A 465 7.58 104.57 -18.21
CA GLN A 465 6.33 103.89 -17.86
C GLN A 465 6.14 102.60 -18.67
N PRO A 466 6.86 101.51 -18.32
CA PRO A 466 6.70 100.23 -19.00
C PRO A 466 5.27 99.72 -18.81
N GLY A 467 4.51 99.72 -19.90
CA GLY A 467 3.10 99.34 -19.93
C GLY A 467 2.65 99.02 -21.35
N GLY A 468 1.42 98.56 -21.52
CA GLY A 468 0.86 98.21 -22.82
C GLY A 468 1.11 96.77 -23.26
N SER A 469 0.15 96.25 -24.02
CA SER A 469 0.18 94.91 -24.60
C SER A 469 1.17 94.84 -25.77
N TYR A 470 1.83 93.70 -25.90
CA TYR A 470 2.59 93.38 -27.09
C TYR A 470 1.65 93.14 -28.28
N PHE A 471 2.08 93.56 -29.47
CA PHE A 471 1.41 93.28 -30.74
C PHE A 471 2.42 92.68 -31.74
N PRO A 472 1.98 91.85 -32.70
CA PRO A 472 2.88 91.29 -33.69
C PRO A 472 3.49 92.37 -34.59
N CYS A 473 4.78 92.26 -34.90
CA CYS A 473 5.50 93.19 -35.79
C CYS A 473 6.47 92.45 -36.71
N THR A 474 6.84 93.07 -37.83
CA THR A 474 7.66 92.44 -38.88
C THR A 474 9.10 92.94 -38.86
N ILE A 475 10.04 92.06 -39.19
CA ILE A 475 11.46 92.35 -39.43
C ILE A 475 11.71 92.13 -40.94
N PRO A 476 12.55 92.93 -41.64
CA PRO A 476 13.56 93.86 -41.11
C PRO A 476 13.07 95.27 -40.78
N SER A 477 11.81 95.60 -41.06
CA SER A 477 11.24 96.91 -40.75
C SER A 477 9.78 96.82 -40.32
N PHE A 478 9.41 97.67 -39.37
CA PHE A 478 8.05 97.81 -38.88
C PHE A 478 7.68 99.29 -38.76
N THR A 479 6.52 99.65 -39.30
CA THR A 479 5.97 101.01 -39.21
C THR A 479 4.88 101.04 -38.15
N TYR A 480 5.09 101.84 -37.10
CA TYR A 480 4.16 102.04 -36.00
C TYR A 480 3.36 103.33 -36.21
N ALA A 481 2.03 103.24 -36.06
CA ALA A 481 1.18 104.41 -36.01
C ALA A 481 1.37 105.13 -34.65
N VAL A 482 1.91 106.34 -34.70
CA VAL A 482 2.20 107.13 -33.50
C VAL A 482 0.88 107.65 -32.94
N GLN A 483 0.51 107.18 -31.75
CA GLN A 483 -0.57 107.82 -31.01
C GLN A 483 -0.02 109.07 -30.32
N PHE A 484 -0.53 110.22 -30.72
CA PHE A 484 -0.27 111.48 -30.02
C PHE A 484 -1.21 111.57 -28.82
N PRO A 485 -0.71 111.65 -27.58
CA PRO A 485 -1.55 112.02 -26.47
C PRO A 485 -1.95 113.49 -26.69
N VAL A 486 -3.14 113.86 -26.21
CA VAL A 486 -3.66 115.24 -26.28
C VAL A 486 -2.87 116.09 -25.29
N TYR A 487 -1.61 116.38 -25.63
CA TYR A 487 -0.74 117.28 -24.88
C TYR A 487 -0.92 118.72 -25.39
N PRO A 488 -0.64 119.74 -24.56
CA PRO A 488 -0.66 121.13 -24.98
C PRO A 488 0.32 121.40 -26.15
N PRO A 489 0.13 122.49 -26.93
CA PRO A 489 1.03 122.87 -28.01
C PRO A 489 2.49 123.00 -27.52
N ASN A 490 3.46 122.57 -28.35
CA ASN A 490 4.91 122.54 -28.05
C ASN A 490 5.38 121.53 -26.99
N THR A 491 4.60 120.49 -26.68
CA THR A 491 5.03 119.44 -25.75
C THR A 491 5.77 118.31 -26.48
N ILE A 492 6.97 117.96 -26.01
CA ILE A 492 7.72 116.78 -26.46
C ILE A 492 7.36 115.62 -25.55
N ALA A 493 6.88 114.52 -26.12
CA ALA A 493 6.65 113.27 -25.41
C ALA A 493 7.75 112.26 -25.77
N ASN A 494 8.35 111.64 -24.76
CA ASN A 494 9.36 110.61 -24.96
C ASN A 494 8.73 109.23 -24.90
N TRP A 495 9.16 108.37 -25.81
CA TRP A 495 8.62 107.04 -26.02
C TRP A 495 9.76 106.02 -26.06
N THR A 496 9.46 104.81 -25.62
CA THR A 496 10.32 103.64 -25.77
C THR A 496 9.61 102.63 -26.67
N PHE A 497 10.18 102.41 -27.85
CA PHE A 497 9.84 101.28 -28.68
C PHE A 497 10.60 100.06 -28.17
N GLN A 498 9.88 99.01 -27.80
CA GLN A 498 10.46 97.73 -27.41
C GLN A 498 10.08 96.68 -28.42
N MET A 499 11.06 95.91 -28.86
CA MET A 499 10.84 94.69 -29.60
C MET A 499 11.31 93.50 -28.80
N ARG A 500 10.48 92.48 -28.75
CA ARG A 500 10.72 91.21 -28.10
C ARG A 500 10.63 90.11 -29.14
N VAL A 501 11.64 89.27 -29.20
CA VAL A 501 11.62 88.04 -29.98
C VAL A 501 11.57 86.85 -29.04
N ARG A 502 10.92 85.78 -29.49
CA ARG A 502 10.86 84.49 -28.78
C ARG A 502 11.18 83.37 -29.75
N ASP A 503 11.91 82.35 -29.30
CA ASP A 503 12.16 81.13 -30.07
C ASP A 503 11.11 80.03 -29.81
N ALA A 504 11.30 78.86 -30.41
CA ALA A 504 10.41 77.71 -30.24
C ALA A 504 10.47 77.09 -28.82
N ALA A 505 11.57 77.28 -28.10
CA ALA A 505 11.78 76.76 -26.74
C ALA A 505 11.22 77.69 -25.64
N GLY A 506 10.85 78.91 -26.01
CA GLY A 506 10.30 79.92 -25.12
C GLY A 506 11.34 80.92 -24.60
N ASN A 507 12.59 80.87 -25.06
CA ASN A 507 13.59 81.87 -24.71
C ASN A 507 13.22 83.20 -25.36
N THR A 508 13.41 84.30 -24.64
CA THR A 508 13.09 85.65 -25.12
C THR A 508 14.30 86.56 -25.10
N ALA A 509 14.42 87.40 -26.12
CA ALA A 509 15.32 88.54 -26.12
C ALA A 509 14.54 89.83 -26.41
N SER A 510 15.01 90.96 -25.90
CA SER A 510 14.40 92.26 -26.15
C SER A 510 15.45 93.29 -26.55
N SER A 511 15.06 94.20 -27.45
CA SER A 511 15.81 95.38 -27.83
C SER A 511 14.91 96.61 -27.68
N TYR A 512 15.51 97.75 -27.35
CA TYR A 512 14.80 98.97 -27.01
C TYR A 512 15.34 100.14 -27.84
N TRP A 513 14.46 101.05 -28.24
CA TRP A 513 14.81 102.29 -28.92
C TRP A 513 14.00 103.45 -28.35
N ASN A 514 14.69 104.43 -27.79
CA ASN A 514 14.05 105.64 -27.27
C ASN A 514 13.95 106.69 -28.38
N TYR A 515 12.82 107.37 -28.44
CA TYR A 515 12.61 108.46 -29.37
C TYR A 515 11.60 109.47 -28.82
N SER A 516 11.49 110.62 -29.45
CA SER A 516 10.58 111.68 -29.04
C SER A 516 9.57 111.98 -30.13
N THR A 517 8.35 112.36 -29.75
CA THR A 517 7.30 112.83 -30.64
C THR A 517 6.90 114.25 -30.26
N GLY A 518 6.58 115.07 -31.25
CA GLY A 518 6.07 116.43 -31.03
C GLY A 518 4.92 116.73 -31.99
N ILE A 519 4.16 117.78 -31.70
CA ILE A 519 3.12 118.32 -32.58
C ILE A 519 3.58 119.72 -32.99
N ILE A 520 3.76 119.94 -34.30
CA ILE A 520 3.83 121.28 -34.89
C ILE A 520 2.41 121.57 -35.36
N ILE A 521 1.77 122.60 -34.79
CA ILE A 521 0.52 123.15 -35.31
C ILE A 521 0.85 124.22 -36.33
#